data_AF-A0A031IFA8-F1
#
_entry.id   AF-A0A031IFA8-F1
#
_cell.length_a   1.000
_cell.length_b   1.000
_cell.length_c   1.000
_cell.angle_alpha   90.00
_cell.angle_beta   90.00
_cell.angle_gamma   90.00
#
_symmetry.space_group_name_H-M   'P 1'
#
loop_
_entity.id
_entity.type
_entity.pdbx_description
1 polymer ?
#
loop_
_entity_poly.entity_id
_entity_poly.type
_entity_poly.pdbx_seq_one_letter_code
_entity_poly.pdbx_strand_id
1 'polypeptide(L)'
;MKKVLTLTAVSTLACTLAFAPQADAYRATKTVSSVTSKADLPYFSDFSGCGNYKAYSSTTRTGFKSLKHHVTFTTVGGSVSFSGAGVSGSGTSPGYTKSTKSKSYYSSGNVCGSGLTLYLGMNTTTHVDYSNRTYTATAKI
;
A
#
# COMPACT_ATOMS: atom_id res chain seq x y z
N MET A 1 -49.43 20.60 -40.27
CA MET A 1 -48.85 21.26 -39.07
C MET A 1 -49.91 21.17 -37.98
N LYS A 2 -49.77 20.64 -36.75
CA LYS A 2 -48.65 20.25 -35.89
C LYS A 2 -49.03 18.95 -35.14
N LYS A 3 -48.02 18.13 -34.83
CA LYS A 3 -48.08 16.89 -34.07
C LYS A 3 -48.39 17.19 -32.60
N VAL A 4 -49.38 16.52 -32.00
CA VAL A 4 -49.55 16.43 -30.54
C VAL A 4 -48.84 15.16 -30.12
N LEU A 5 -47.69 15.30 -29.45
CA LEU A 5 -46.94 14.17 -28.91
C LEU A 5 -47.09 14.17 -27.38
N THR A 6 -47.60 13.05 -26.90
CA THR A 6 -47.94 12.68 -25.54
C THR A 6 -46.77 12.86 -24.58
N LEU A 7 -47.06 13.51 -23.43
CA LEU A 7 -46.12 13.75 -22.34
C LEU A 7 -46.09 12.51 -21.42
N THR A 8 -45.07 11.66 -21.55
CA THR A 8 -44.78 10.60 -20.58
C THR A 8 -43.28 10.32 -20.48
N ALA A 9 -42.81 10.13 -19.25
CA ALA A 9 -41.43 9.87 -18.81
C ALA A 9 -40.53 11.13 -18.88
N VAL A 10 -39.80 11.51 -17.82
CA VAL A 10 -38.85 10.71 -17.06
C VAL A 10 -38.75 11.25 -15.63
N SER A 11 -39.26 10.51 -14.64
CA SER A 11 -39.07 10.82 -13.22
C SER A 11 -38.36 9.67 -12.51
N THR A 12 -37.20 9.26 -13.00
CA THR A 12 -36.33 8.26 -12.35
C THR A 12 -34.89 8.39 -12.86
N LEU A 13 -34.22 9.52 -12.61
CA LEU A 13 -32.80 9.66 -12.95
C LEU A 13 -32.00 10.36 -11.85
N ALA A 14 -32.16 9.92 -10.60
CA ALA A 14 -31.31 10.38 -9.51
C ALA A 14 -31.34 9.40 -8.34
N CYS A 15 -30.71 8.23 -8.46
CA CYS A 15 -30.28 7.45 -7.28
C CYS A 15 -29.30 6.31 -7.59
N THR A 16 -28.33 6.54 -8.47
CA THR A 16 -27.14 5.68 -8.56
C THR A 16 -25.89 6.54 -8.40
N LEU A 17 -25.81 7.25 -7.28
CA LEU A 17 -24.50 7.59 -6.70
C LEU A 17 -23.93 6.27 -6.20
N ALA A 18 -23.29 5.55 -7.12
CA ALA A 18 -22.42 4.45 -6.79
C ALA A 18 -21.42 4.99 -5.76
N PHE A 19 -21.54 4.52 -4.53
CA PHE A 19 -20.45 4.57 -3.56
C PHE A 19 -19.32 3.75 -4.18
N ALA A 20 -18.50 4.40 -5.01
CA ALA A 20 -17.18 3.88 -5.33
C ALA A 20 -16.50 3.68 -3.97
N PRO A 21 -15.99 2.48 -3.65
CA PRO A 21 -15.23 2.30 -2.42
C PRO A 21 -14.12 3.35 -2.47
N GLN A 22 -14.07 4.22 -1.45
CA GLN A 22 -12.98 5.18 -1.30
C GLN A 22 -11.70 4.36 -1.42
N ALA A 23 -10.97 4.55 -2.52
CA ALA A 23 -9.72 3.87 -2.73
C ALA A 23 -8.83 4.27 -1.56
N ASP A 24 -8.48 3.32 -0.69
CA ASP A 24 -7.45 3.51 0.33
C ASP A 24 -6.24 4.12 -0.39
N ALA A 25 -6.00 5.41 -0.16
CA ALA A 25 -5.08 6.19 -0.94
C ALA A 25 -3.65 5.87 -0.48
N TYR A 26 -3.00 4.92 -1.17
CA TYR A 26 -1.59 4.65 -0.94
C TYR A 26 -0.74 5.83 -1.41
N ARG A 27 0.05 6.42 -0.51
CA ARG A 27 0.96 7.54 -0.80
C ARG A 27 2.00 7.22 -1.87
N ALA A 28 2.43 5.96 -1.96
CA ALA A 28 3.34 5.51 -3.00
C ALA A 28 2.83 4.23 -3.67
N THR A 29 2.85 4.20 -5.00
CA THR A 29 2.54 3.02 -5.80
C THR A 29 3.57 2.86 -6.90
N LYS A 30 4.07 1.64 -7.09
CA LYS A 30 4.97 1.29 -8.19
C LYS A 30 4.50 0.00 -8.85
N THR A 31 4.31 0.05 -10.17
CA THR A 31 4.01 -1.12 -10.98
C THR A 31 5.10 -1.33 -12.01
N VAL A 32 5.65 -2.54 -12.09
CA VAL A 32 6.67 -2.96 -13.06
C VAL A 32 6.36 -4.38 -13.51
N SER A 33 6.28 -4.61 -14.82
CA SER A 33 6.15 -5.96 -15.40
C SER A 33 5.05 -6.84 -14.79
N SER A 34 3.87 -6.24 -14.60
CA SER A 34 2.68 -6.86 -13.98
C SER A 34 2.77 -7.10 -12.47
N VAL A 35 3.81 -6.60 -11.81
CA VAL A 35 3.99 -6.63 -10.36
C VAL A 35 3.73 -5.23 -9.81
N THR A 36 2.90 -5.11 -8.77
CA THR A 36 2.57 -3.85 -8.12
C THR A 36 2.95 -3.90 -6.65
N SER A 37 3.61 -2.84 -6.19
CA SER A 37 3.85 -2.56 -4.77
C SER A 37 3.20 -1.25 -4.42
N LYS A 38 2.60 -1.17 -3.24
CA LYS A 38 2.05 0.06 -2.67
C LYS A 38 2.49 0.19 -1.23
N ALA A 39 2.83 1.41 -0.86
CA ALA A 39 3.19 1.80 0.50
C ALA A 39 2.34 3.00 0.90
N ASP A 40 1.87 2.96 2.14
CA ASP A 40 1.24 4.09 2.81
C ASP A 40 1.77 4.13 4.23
N LEU A 41 2.34 5.27 4.59
CA LEU A 41 2.77 5.58 5.93
C LEU A 41 2.33 7.03 6.18
N PRO A 42 1.18 7.23 6.87
CA PRO A 42 0.81 8.56 7.30
C PRO A 42 1.89 9.10 8.23
N TYR A 43 2.19 10.39 8.08
CA TYR A 43 3.06 11.09 9.02
C TYR A 43 2.49 10.93 10.43
N PHE A 44 3.38 10.59 11.38
CA PHE A 44 3.08 10.21 12.76
C PHE A 44 1.79 10.83 13.30
N SER A 45 0.78 9.99 13.48
CA SER A 45 -0.60 10.40 13.76
C SER A 45 -0.92 10.50 15.25
N ASP A 46 -0.04 10.02 16.12
CA ASP A 46 -0.23 10.05 17.56
C ASP A 46 0.88 10.83 18.29
N PHE A 47 0.55 11.33 19.49
CA PHE A 47 1.46 12.07 20.36
C PHE A 47 2.71 11.27 20.78
N SER A 48 2.71 9.96 20.54
CA SER A 48 3.83 9.04 20.78
C SER A 48 4.78 8.90 19.58
N GLY A 49 4.52 9.58 18.47
CA GLY A 49 5.37 9.48 17.28
C GLY A 49 5.22 8.15 16.54
N CYS A 50 4.02 7.56 16.55
CA CYS A 50 3.70 6.35 15.81
C CYS A 50 2.67 6.59 14.71
N GLY A 51 2.65 5.69 13.74
CA GLY A 51 1.76 5.72 12.58
C GLY A 51 1.37 4.32 12.13
N ASN A 52 0.12 4.18 11.70
CA ASN A 52 -0.36 2.93 11.12
C ASN A 52 0.02 2.85 9.64
N TYR A 53 0.94 1.97 9.28
CA TYR A 53 1.29 1.75 7.89
C TYR A 53 0.30 0.82 7.20
N LYS A 54 0.20 0.95 5.88
CA LYS A 54 -0.46 -0.01 4.99
C LYS A 54 0.49 -0.37 3.86
N ALA A 55 0.68 -1.66 3.62
CA ALA A 55 1.50 -2.16 2.54
C ALA A 55 0.69 -3.14 1.70
N TYR A 56 0.86 -3.07 0.39
CA TYR A 56 0.18 -3.97 -0.53
C TYR A 56 1.09 -4.43 -1.65
N SER A 57 1.06 -5.72 -1.90
CA SER A 57 1.76 -6.36 -3.01
C SER A 57 0.75 -7.08 -3.88
N SER A 58 0.88 -6.96 -5.19
CA SER A 58 0.09 -7.77 -6.11
C SER A 58 0.78 -8.08 -7.42
N THR A 59 0.22 -9.06 -8.13
CA THR A 59 0.58 -9.41 -9.48
C THR A 59 -0.64 -9.78 -10.31
N THR A 60 -0.67 -9.33 -11.56
CA THR A 60 -1.67 -9.80 -12.54
C THR A 60 -1.17 -11.00 -13.34
N ARG A 61 0.11 -11.37 -13.17
CA ARG A 61 0.76 -12.47 -13.90
C ARG A 61 0.12 -13.82 -13.53
N THR A 62 -0.19 -14.63 -14.52
CA THR A 62 -0.68 -16.00 -14.36
C THR A 62 0.49 -16.99 -14.30
N GLY A 63 0.35 -18.11 -13.59
CA GLY A 63 1.38 -19.15 -13.51
C GLY A 63 2.66 -18.77 -12.74
N PHE A 64 2.61 -17.73 -11.90
CA PHE A 64 3.73 -17.40 -11.01
C PHE A 64 3.88 -18.44 -9.89
N LYS A 65 5.11 -18.63 -9.43
CA LYS A 65 5.49 -19.60 -8.39
C LYS A 65 5.23 -19.05 -6.99
N SER A 66 5.66 -17.82 -6.75
CA SER A 66 5.49 -17.15 -5.47
C SER A 66 5.47 -15.62 -5.62
N LEU A 67 4.73 -14.97 -4.74
CA LEU A 67 4.79 -13.55 -4.47
C LEU A 67 5.42 -13.37 -3.10
N LYS A 68 6.53 -12.64 -3.01
CA LYS A 68 7.16 -12.25 -1.75
C LYS A 68 6.88 -10.77 -1.48
N HIS A 69 6.22 -10.52 -0.37
CA HIS A 69 5.92 -9.21 0.18
C HIS A 69 6.97 -8.86 1.23
N HIS A 70 7.62 -7.72 1.09
CA HIS A 70 8.67 -7.25 1.99
C HIS A 70 8.44 -5.79 2.35
N VAL A 71 8.40 -5.47 3.65
CA VAL A 71 8.18 -4.12 4.17
C VAL A 71 9.33 -3.75 5.08
N THR A 72 9.94 -2.59 4.89
CA THR A 72 10.95 -2.03 5.81
C THR A 72 10.64 -0.58 6.12
N PHE A 73 11.13 -0.15 7.28
CA PHE A 73 11.01 1.24 7.74
C PHE A 73 12.39 1.81 7.97
N THR A 74 12.59 3.08 7.64
CA THR A 74 13.90 3.74 7.77
C THR A 74 13.76 5.05 8.51
N THR A 75 14.63 5.34 9.48
CA THR A 75 14.66 6.63 10.17
C THR A 75 15.91 7.45 9.86
N VAL A 76 15.72 8.78 9.84
CA VAL A 76 16.81 9.75 9.95
C VAL A 76 16.60 10.52 11.24
N GLY A 77 17.60 10.49 12.12
CA GLY A 77 17.45 10.96 13.50
C GLY A 77 16.58 10.02 14.34
N GLY A 78 16.82 9.98 15.65
CA GLY A 78 16.06 9.12 16.56
C GLY A 78 16.22 7.63 16.26
N SER A 79 15.14 6.87 16.38
CA SER A 79 15.07 5.39 16.33
C SER A 79 13.75 4.97 15.66
N VAL A 80 13.67 3.77 15.10
CA VAL A 80 12.40 3.17 14.64
C VAL A 80 12.16 1.84 15.32
N SER A 81 10.92 1.60 15.75
CA SER A 81 10.46 0.29 16.22
C SER A 81 9.27 -0.20 15.41
N PHE A 82 9.34 -1.48 15.02
CA PHE A 82 8.32 -2.21 14.30
C PHE A 82 8.10 -3.55 15.00
N SER A 83 6.84 -3.84 15.39
CA SER A 83 6.49 -5.07 16.13
C SER A 83 7.35 -5.32 17.39
N GLY A 84 7.79 -4.26 18.07
CA GLY A 84 8.64 -4.34 19.27
C GLY A 84 10.14 -4.53 18.99
N ALA A 85 10.54 -4.77 17.74
CA ALA A 85 11.94 -4.78 17.32
C ALA A 85 12.33 -3.40 16.79
N GLY A 86 13.38 -2.79 17.36
CA GLY A 86 13.78 -1.44 17.00
C GLY A 86 15.28 -1.30 16.74
N VAL A 87 15.61 -0.27 15.97
CA VAL A 87 16.99 0.19 15.75
C VAL A 87 17.13 1.59 16.32
N SER A 88 18.16 1.80 17.14
CA SER A 88 18.50 3.11 17.70
C SER A 88 19.49 3.84 16.80
N GLY A 89 19.29 5.16 16.66
CA GLY A 89 20.00 5.97 15.65
C GLY A 89 19.32 5.91 14.27
N SER A 90 19.84 6.70 13.32
CA SER A 90 19.42 6.60 11.92
C SER A 90 19.64 5.16 11.44
N GLY A 91 18.57 4.47 11.07
CA GLY A 91 18.63 3.02 10.89
C GLY A 91 17.46 2.48 10.07
N THR A 92 17.57 1.21 9.68
CA THR A 92 16.50 0.48 8.99
C THR A 92 15.96 -0.60 9.91
N SER A 93 14.65 -0.68 10.10
CA SER A 93 14.03 -1.74 10.89
C SER A 93 14.25 -3.12 10.25
N PRO A 94 14.22 -4.22 11.03
CA PRO A 94 14.26 -5.58 10.49
C PRO A 94 13.14 -5.90 9.49
N GLY A 95 12.06 -5.10 9.51
CA GLY A 95 10.97 -5.21 8.56
C GLY A 95 10.09 -6.44 8.74
N TYR A 96 9.22 -6.67 7.76
CA TYR A 96 8.32 -7.81 7.68
C TYR A 96 8.43 -8.47 6.31
N THR A 97 8.50 -9.80 6.29
CA THR A 97 8.52 -10.57 5.04
C THR A 97 7.48 -11.68 5.05
N LYS A 98 6.74 -11.83 3.96
CA LYS A 98 5.84 -12.95 3.72
C LYS A 98 5.91 -13.45 2.29
N SER A 99 6.00 -14.76 2.12
CA SER A 99 5.80 -15.42 0.83
C SER A 99 4.39 -16.00 0.73
N THR A 100 3.74 -15.85 -0.42
CA THR A 100 2.41 -16.39 -0.71
C THR A 100 2.29 -16.85 -2.16
N LYS A 101 1.34 -17.75 -2.43
CA LYS A 101 0.90 -18.12 -3.79
C LYS A 101 -0.33 -17.33 -4.25
N SER A 102 -0.87 -16.47 -3.39
CA SER A 102 -1.97 -15.57 -3.73
C SER A 102 -1.49 -14.43 -4.63
N LYS A 103 -2.35 -13.97 -5.54
CA LYS A 103 -2.05 -12.85 -6.44
C LYS A 103 -1.83 -11.52 -5.72
N SER A 104 -2.26 -11.42 -4.47
CA SER A 104 -2.08 -10.24 -3.66
C SER A 104 -1.83 -10.61 -2.21
N TYR A 105 -1.14 -9.70 -1.52
CA TYR A 105 -0.95 -9.72 -0.08
C TYR A 105 -1.04 -8.31 0.48
N TYR A 106 -1.72 -8.17 1.61
CA TYR A 106 -1.85 -6.91 2.33
C TYR A 106 -1.28 -7.10 3.74
N SER A 107 -0.55 -6.11 4.22
CA SER A 107 -0.15 -6.02 5.61
C SER A 107 -0.36 -4.60 6.13
N SER A 108 -0.66 -4.51 7.42
CA SER A 108 -0.74 -3.25 8.14
C SER A 108 -0.34 -3.47 9.58
N GLY A 109 0.05 -2.40 10.26
CA GLY A 109 0.41 -2.44 11.66
C GLY A 109 0.91 -1.09 12.12
N ASN A 110 1.34 -1.03 13.37
CA ASN A 110 1.89 0.18 13.96
C ASN A 110 3.42 0.22 13.81
N VAL A 111 3.96 1.37 13.43
CA VAL A 111 5.39 1.67 13.45
C VAL A 111 5.61 2.96 14.23
N CYS A 112 6.58 2.95 15.14
CA CYS A 112 6.89 4.10 15.99
C CYS A 112 8.28 4.65 15.67
N GLY A 113 8.37 5.96 15.49
CA GLY A 113 9.62 6.70 15.63
C GLY A 113 9.81 7.10 17.09
N SER A 114 11.05 7.11 17.60
CA SER A 114 11.35 7.60 18.95
C SER A 114 12.67 8.35 19.01
N GLY A 115 12.80 9.27 19.97
CA GLY A 115 13.90 10.25 19.96
C GLY A 115 13.67 11.35 18.92
N LEU A 116 14.70 12.16 18.63
CA LEU A 116 14.66 13.24 17.63
C LEU A 116 14.54 12.67 16.19
N THR A 117 13.50 11.90 15.89
CA THR A 117 13.21 11.37 14.57
C THR A 117 12.77 12.50 13.66
N LEU A 118 13.63 12.84 12.71
CA LEU A 118 13.41 13.89 11.71
C LEU A 118 12.61 13.34 10.53
N TYR A 119 12.79 12.06 10.23
CA TYR A 119 12.16 11.40 9.09
C TYR A 119 11.90 9.92 9.39
N LEU A 120 10.73 9.43 8.96
CA LEU A 120 10.42 8.00 8.86
C LEU A 120 9.94 7.69 7.46
N GLY A 121 10.72 6.87 6.76
CA GLY A 121 10.41 6.35 5.44
C GLY A 121 9.91 4.91 5.50
N MET A 122 9.30 4.49 4.41
CA MET A 122 8.76 3.13 4.24
C MET A 122 9.07 2.61 2.85
N ASN A 123 9.54 1.37 2.77
CA ASN A 123 9.67 0.65 1.50
C ASN A 123 8.75 -0.56 1.51
N THR A 124 7.92 -0.70 0.47
CA THR A 124 7.23 -1.96 0.16
C THR A 124 7.80 -2.53 -1.13
N THR A 125 8.44 -3.68 -1.02
CA THR A 125 9.01 -4.41 -2.16
C THR A 125 8.20 -5.68 -2.41
N THR A 126 7.84 -5.89 -3.67
CA THR A 126 7.18 -7.10 -4.13
C THR A 126 8.10 -7.82 -5.10
N HIS A 127 8.40 -9.08 -4.81
CA HIS A 127 9.06 -9.98 -5.74
C HIS A 127 8.06 -11.01 -6.24
N VAL A 128 8.03 -11.26 -7.55
CA VAL A 128 7.21 -12.31 -8.15
C VAL A 128 8.11 -13.22 -8.95
N ASP A 129 8.23 -14.46 -8.48
CA ASP A 129 8.96 -15.50 -9.17
C ASP A 129 8.05 -16.11 -10.23
N TYR A 130 8.40 -15.96 -11.51
CA TYR A 130 7.65 -16.52 -12.62
C TYR A 130 8.62 -17.16 -13.61
N SER A 131 8.37 -18.44 -13.93
CA SER A 131 9.33 -19.26 -14.68
C SER A 131 10.71 -19.21 -14.01
N ASN A 132 11.76 -18.82 -14.73
CA ASN A 132 13.14 -18.69 -14.26
C ASN A 132 13.55 -17.21 -14.06
N ARG A 133 12.60 -16.30 -13.85
CA ARG A 133 12.85 -14.87 -13.62
C ARG A 133 12.10 -14.35 -12.40
N THR A 134 12.69 -13.39 -11.70
CA THR A 134 12.06 -12.65 -10.61
C THR A 134 11.78 -11.23 -11.07
N TYR A 135 10.52 -10.81 -10.97
CA TYR A 135 10.10 -9.44 -11.24
C TYR A 135 9.94 -8.69 -9.94
N THR A 136 10.50 -7.48 -9.87
CA THR A 136 10.54 -6.69 -8.64
C THR A 136 9.92 -5.32 -8.85
N ALA A 137 9.02 -4.92 -7.95
CA ALA A 137 8.54 -3.55 -7.85
C ALA A 137 8.76 -3.06 -6.41
N THR A 138 9.22 -1.82 -6.26
CA THR A 138 9.39 -1.21 -4.93
C THR A 138 8.71 0.16 -4.91
N ALA A 139 7.76 0.32 -4.00
CA ALA A 139 7.19 1.61 -3.65
C ALA A 139 7.93 2.16 -2.43
N LYS A 140 8.30 3.44 -2.47
CA LYS A 140 9.05 4.13 -1.42
C LYS A 140 8.30 5.38 -1.00
N ILE A 141 8.22 5.59 0.31
CA ILE A 141 7.86 6.85 0.95
C ILE A 141 9.15 7.38 1.54
#